data_AF-A0A950N893-F1
#
_entry.id   AF-A0A950N893-F1
#
_cell.length_a   1.000
_cell.length_b   1.000
_cell.length_c   1.000
_cell.angle_alpha   90.00
_cell.angle_beta   90.00
_cell.angle_gamma   90.00
#
_symmetry.space_group_name_H-M   'P 1'
#
loop_
_entity.id
_entity.type
_entity.pdbx_description
1 polymer ?
#
loop_
_entity_poly.entity_id
_entity_poly.type
_entity_poly.pdbx_seq_one_letter_code
_entity_poly.pdbx_strand_id
1 'polypeptide(L)' 'MADDKRKKGPRDRRAVARGEGYEVSYLARKHGLTSTEAGGLIDRVGNDRAKLNAAADKLRRKKP' A
#
# COMPACT_ATOMS: atom_id res chain seq x y z
N MET A 1 7.51 1.11 -35.21
CA MET A 1 8.10 1.21 -33.86
C MET A 1 7.06 0.70 -32.88
N ALA A 2 7.37 -0.37 -32.16
CA ALA A 2 6.48 -0.97 -31.17
C ALA A 2 7.04 -0.63 -29.79
N ASP A 3 6.41 0.32 -29.10
CA ASP A 3 6.85 0.75 -27.78
C ASP A 3 6.64 -0.38 -26.77
N ASP A 4 7.75 -0.95 -26.30
CA ASP A 4 7.83 -1.91 -25.21
C ASP A 4 7.28 -1.31 -23.91
N LYS A 5 5.96 -1.45 -23.68
CA LYS A 5 5.26 -1.09 -22.43
C LYS A 5 5.65 -1.95 -21.21
N ARG A 6 6.82 -2.60 -21.20
CA ARG A 6 7.22 -3.57 -20.17
C ARG A 6 8.44 -3.18 -19.33
N LYS A 7 8.89 -1.92 -19.39
CA LYS A 7 9.90 -1.39 -18.46
C LYS A 7 9.29 -0.62 -17.28
N LYS A 8 8.27 -1.20 -16.60
CA LYS A 8 8.01 -0.84 -15.19
C LYS A 8 8.95 -1.70 -14.35
N GLY A 9 10.12 -1.15 -14.03
CA GLY A 9 11.15 -1.86 -13.28
C GLY A 9 10.60 -2.40 -11.94
N PRO A 10 11.21 -3.46 -11.36
CA PRO A 10 10.78 -4.03 -10.08
C PRO A 10 10.79 -3.05 -8.89
N ARG A 11 11.30 -1.83 -9.09
CA ARG A 11 11.29 -0.73 -8.12
C ARG A 11 9.90 -0.07 -7.99
N ASP A 12 9.15 0.11 -9.07
CA ASP A 12 7.84 0.78 -9.02
C ASP A 12 6.78 -0.05 -8.30
N ARG A 13 6.89 -1.39 -8.33
CA ARG A 13 5.99 -2.29 -7.58
C ARG A 13 6.19 -2.25 -6.06
N ARG A 14 7.25 -1.60 -5.57
CA ARG A 14 7.57 -1.52 -4.13
C ARG A 14 6.94 -0.33 -3.44
N ALA A 15 6.53 0.69 -4.19
CA ALA A 15 5.92 1.89 -3.65
C ALA A 15 4.39 1.87 -3.87
N VAL A 16 3.65 2.14 -2.80
CA VAL A 16 2.22 2.47 -2.82
C VAL A 16 2.11 3.93 -3.20
N ALA A 17 1.72 4.22 -4.44
CA ALA A 17 1.52 5.60 -4.87
C ALA A 17 0.44 6.26 -4.01
N ARG A 18 0.83 7.22 -3.16
CA ARG A 18 -0.09 7.99 -2.29
C ARG A 18 -1.23 8.67 -3.05
N GLY A 19 -1.01 9.00 -4.33
CA GLY A 19 -2.00 9.67 -5.19
C GLY A 19 -3.03 8.73 -5.81
N GLU A 20 -2.83 7.42 -5.77
CA GLU A 20 -3.81 6.46 -6.27
C GLU A 20 -4.66 5.96 -5.10
N GLY A 21 -5.82 6.57 -4.89
CA GLY A 21 -6.79 6.14 -3.85
C GLY A 21 -7.17 4.65 -3.93
N TYR A 22 -6.88 4.01 -5.08
CA TYR A 22 -6.95 2.56 -5.25
C TYR A 22 -6.00 1.79 -4.33
N GLU A 23 -4.73 2.21 -4.17
CA GLU A 23 -3.74 1.49 -3.36
C GLU A 23 -4.06 1.59 -1.85
N VAL A 24 -4.55 2.74 -1.40
CA VAL A 24 -5.05 2.92 -0.01
C VAL A 24 -6.22 1.98 0.25
N SER A 25 -7.19 1.96 -0.69
CA SER A 25 -8.37 1.10 -0.61
C SER A 25 -8.01 -0.38 -0.68
N TYR A 26 -7.00 -0.74 -1.48
CA TYR A 26 -6.50 -2.11 -1.58
C TYR A 26 -5.83 -2.56 -0.28
N LEU A 27 -4.97 -1.72 0.32
CA LEU A 27 -4.35 -2.00 1.62
C LEU A 27 -5.42 -2.19 2.71
N ALA A 28 -6.43 -1.30 2.72
CA ALA A 28 -7.56 -1.37 3.65
C ALA A 28 -8.31 -2.69 3.51
N ARG A 29 -8.76 -3.04 2.31
CA ARG A 29 -9.51 -4.28 2.04
C ARG A 29 -8.69 -5.54 2.33
N LYS A 30 -7.41 -5.55 1.94
CA LYS A 30 -6.52 -6.70 2.15
C LYS A 30 -6.33 -7.02 3.64
N HIS A 31 -6.25 -5.99 4.48
CA HIS A 31 -5.96 -6.13 5.91
C HIS A 31 -7.16 -5.95 6.82
N GLY A 32 -8.36 -5.76 6.27
CA GLY A 32 -9.58 -5.50 7.05
C GLY A 32 -9.50 -4.19 7.85
N LEU A 33 -8.82 -3.18 7.29
CA LEU A 33 -8.73 -1.85 7.86
C LEU A 33 -9.75 -0.91 7.21
N THR A 34 -10.05 0.18 7.89
CA THR A 34 -10.75 1.33 7.30
C THR A 34 -9.81 2.14 6.42
N SER A 35 -10.36 2.92 5.48
CA SER A 35 -9.57 3.82 4.62
C SER A 35 -8.76 4.83 5.44
N THR A 36 -9.31 5.30 6.56
CA THR A 36 -8.63 6.21 7.50
C THR A 36 -7.44 5.56 8.18
N GLU A 37 -7.58 4.31 8.63
CA GLU A 37 -6.47 3.54 9.23
C GLU A 37 -5.36 3.26 8.19
N ALA A 38 -5.74 2.89 6.96
CA ALA A 38 -4.79 2.68 5.87
C ALA A 38 -4.07 3.98 5.49
N GLY A 39 -4.78 5.10 5.39
CA GLY A 39 -4.19 6.42 5.17
C GLY A 39 -3.21 6.81 6.28
N GLY A 40 -3.62 6.63 7.54
CA GLY A 40 -2.76 6.90 8.70
C GLY A 40 -1.50 6.02 8.76
N LEU A 41 -1.57 4.78 8.26
CA LEU A 41 -0.38 3.93 8.11
C LEU A 41 0.56 4.47 7.03
N ILE A 42 0.02 4.94 5.90
CA ILE A 42 0.80 5.58 4.84
C ILE A 42 1.42 6.90 5.31
N ASP A 43 0.76 7.61 6.22
CA ASP A 43 1.29 8.79 6.92
C ASP A 43 2.43 8.49 7.87
N ARG A 44 2.34 7.42 8.65
CA ARG A 44 3.38 7.08 9.63
C ARG A 44 4.57 6.32 9.04
N VAL A 45 4.30 5.41 8.11
CA VAL A 45 5.28 4.44 7.60
C VAL A 45 5.88 4.86 6.25
N GLY A 46 5.18 5.74 5.54
CA GLY A 46 5.49 6.12 4.17
C GLY A 46 4.84 5.18 3.14
N ASN A 47 5.28 5.28 1.90
CA ASN A 47 4.73 4.54 0.76
C ASN A 47 5.37 3.17 0.52
N ASP A 48 6.22 2.66 1.41
CA ASP A 48 6.83 1.34 1.20
C ASP A 48 5.78 0.23 1.42
N ARG A 49 5.48 -0.52 0.35
CA ARG A 49 4.45 -1.56 0.35
C ARG A 49 4.74 -2.67 1.35
N ALA A 50 6.00 -3.06 1.53
CA ALA A 50 6.36 -4.12 2.47
C ALA A 50 6.15 -3.67 3.91
N LYS A 51 6.60 -2.45 4.23
CA LYS A 51 6.40 -1.85 5.55
C LYS A 51 4.92 -1.63 5.85
N LEU A 52 4.13 -1.19 4.86
CA LEU A 52 2.68 -1.01 5.01
C LEU A 52 1.95 -2.31 5.28
N ASN A 53 2.26 -3.38 4.56
CA ASN A 53 1.67 -4.70 4.84
C ASN A 53 2.03 -5.16 6.26
N ALA A 54 3.30 -5.08 6.66
CA ALA A 54 3.73 -5.49 8.00
C ALA A 54 3.09 -4.66 9.12
N ALA A 55 2.91 -3.35 8.91
CA ALA A 55 2.25 -2.49 9.88
C ALA A 55 0.74 -2.75 9.95
N ALA A 56 0.09 -2.99 8.81
CA ALA A 56 -1.32 -3.33 8.71
C ALA A 56 -1.64 -4.68 9.37
N ASP A 57 -0.80 -5.70 9.16
CA ASP A 57 -0.93 -7.01 9.81
C ASP A 57 -0.84 -6.88 11.34
N LYS A 58 0.10 -6.06 11.84
CA LYS A 58 0.21 -5.78 13.29
C LYS A 58 -1.00 -5.06 13.84
N LEU A 59 -1.54 -4.09 13.09
CA LEU A 59 -2.73 -3.34 13.48
C LEU A 59 -3.96 -4.27 13.56
N ARG A 60 -4.13 -5.16 12.59
CA ARG A 60 -5.23 -6.14 12.56
C ARG A 60 -5.18 -7.09 13.76
N ARG A 61 -4.00 -7.59 14.13
CA ARG A 61 -3.83 -8.48 15.31
C ARG A 61 -4.08 -7.80 16.65
N LYS A 62 -4.04 -6.47 16.69
CA LYS A 62 -4.33 -5.68 17.90
C LYS A 62 -5.81 -5.32 18.06
N LYS A 63 -6.66 -5.52 17.05
CA LYS A 63 -8.10 -5.35 17.22
C LYS A 63 -8.63 -6.53 18.06
N PRO A 64 -9.38 -6.24 19.15
CA PRO A 64 -10.00 -7.27 19.98
C PRO A 64 -11.08 -8.06 19.22
#